data_AF-A0A0M3HFV2-F1
#
_entry.id   AF-A0A0M3HFV2-F1
#
_cell.length_a   1.000
_cell.length_b   1.000
_cell.length_c   1.000
_cell.angle_alpha   90.00
_cell.angle_beta   90.00
_cell.angle_gamma   90.00
#
_symmetry.space_group_name_H-M   'P 1'
#
loop_
_entity.id
_entity.type
_entity.pdbx_description
1 polymer ?
#
loop_
_entity_poly.entity_id
_entity_poly.type
_entity_poly.pdbx_seq_one_letter_code
_entity_poly.pdbx_strand_id
1 'polypeptide(L)'
;MTMGNNEKTLLTDGYQIDILMVADFSLYNSFIDIHNGEEYSAQFAVDNYLNAIFEQVRAIYENNTIFENEIISLNLIATFIVIREQDCPLMQNYPSENSTNFDNSTSMELSIDALDAIHLIHQWILRYSEWLPPHDHAIIITKFDLLTPKGDSSTQGMAYVGAMCRNSESASVVEDIGAMATAMIAAHELAHRYFRLLISRCIG
;
A
#
# COMPACT_ATOMS: atom_id res chain seq x y z
N MET A 1 18.88 -33.02 -45.22
CA MET A 1 18.57 -33.37 -43.82
C MET A 1 19.55 -32.61 -42.97
N THR A 2 19.18 -31.40 -42.56
CA THR A 2 19.98 -30.52 -41.70
C THR A 2 19.03 -30.01 -40.64
N MET A 3 19.22 -30.54 -39.43
CA MET A 3 18.60 -30.05 -38.20
C MET A 3 19.17 -28.67 -37.88
N GLY A 4 18.30 -27.76 -37.45
CA GLY A 4 18.65 -26.39 -37.06
C GLY A 4 17.64 -25.86 -36.07
N ASN A 5 17.73 -26.34 -34.84
CA ASN A 5 17.38 -25.73 -33.56
C ASN A 5 16.32 -24.62 -33.57
N ASN A 6 15.05 -25.02 -33.39
CA ASN A 6 14.02 -24.16 -32.81
C ASN A 6 13.78 -24.60 -31.37
N GLU A 7 14.51 -24.03 -30.44
CA GLU A 7 14.11 -23.97 -29.03
C GLU A 7 14.84 -22.80 -28.38
N LYS A 8 14.28 -21.59 -28.54
CA LYS A 8 14.45 -20.56 -27.53
C LYS A 8 13.52 -20.94 -26.39
N THR A 9 13.96 -21.83 -25.51
CA THR A 9 13.31 -22.03 -24.22
C THR A 9 13.64 -20.81 -23.37
N LEU A 10 12.83 -19.77 -23.51
CA LEU A 10 12.83 -18.61 -22.63
C LEU A 10 12.25 -19.08 -21.29
N LEU A 11 13.12 -19.57 -20.42
CA LEU A 11 12.82 -19.66 -19.00
C LEU A 11 12.84 -18.23 -18.47
N THR A 12 11.71 -17.54 -18.56
CA THR A 12 11.49 -16.30 -17.81
C THR A 12 11.08 -16.72 -16.39
N ASP A 13 12.00 -16.61 -15.44
CA ASP A 13 11.64 -16.61 -14.02
C ASP A 13 10.78 -15.36 -13.78
N GLY A 14 9.46 -15.54 -13.78
CA GLY A 14 8.52 -14.49 -13.45
C GLY A 14 8.37 -14.39 -11.92
N TYR A 15 8.35 -13.18 -11.39
CA TYR A 15 8.08 -12.93 -9.97
C TYR A 15 6.59 -12.71 -9.78
N GLN A 16 5.95 -13.54 -8.97
CA GLN A 16 4.60 -13.32 -8.47
C GLN A 16 4.67 -12.60 -7.13
N ILE A 17 3.85 -11.56 -6.96
CA ILE A 17 3.70 -10.86 -5.68
C ILE A 17 2.26 -10.96 -5.24
N ASP A 18 2.07 -11.47 -4.04
CA ASP A 18 0.78 -11.49 -3.36
C ASP A 18 0.56 -10.16 -2.60
N ILE A 19 -0.42 -9.40 -3.06
CA ILE A 19 -0.77 -8.07 -2.54
C ILE A 19 -1.99 -8.17 -1.63
N LEU A 20 -1.88 -7.55 -0.46
CA LEU A 20 -3.00 -7.27 0.45
C LEU A 20 -3.35 -5.78 0.34
N MET A 21 -4.57 -5.46 -0.10
CA MET A 21 -5.06 -4.09 -0.10
C MET A 21 -5.75 -3.78 1.22
N VAL A 22 -5.39 -2.69 1.89
CA VAL A 22 -5.95 -2.31 3.19
C VAL A 22 -6.54 -0.91 3.10
N ALA A 23 -7.79 -0.76 3.50
CA ALA A 23 -8.39 0.54 3.79
C ALA A 23 -8.31 0.79 5.29
N ASP A 24 -7.68 1.90 5.70
CA ASP A 24 -7.73 2.30 7.10
C ASP A 24 -9.11 2.87 7.49
N PHE A 25 -9.27 3.19 8.78
CA PHE A 25 -10.54 3.73 9.27
C PHE A 25 -10.88 5.08 8.65
N SER A 26 -9.89 5.93 8.36
CA SER A 26 -10.12 7.26 7.79
C SER A 26 -10.69 7.17 6.37
N LEU A 27 -10.20 6.24 5.56
CA LEU A 27 -10.75 5.96 4.24
C LEU A 27 -12.17 5.39 4.37
N TYR A 28 -12.37 4.38 5.23
CA TYR A 28 -13.70 3.82 5.46
C TYR A 28 -14.72 4.88 5.89
N ASN A 29 -14.36 5.72 6.86
CA ASN A 29 -15.23 6.79 7.38
C ASN A 29 -15.57 7.81 6.29
N SER A 30 -14.64 8.13 5.38
CA SER A 30 -14.94 9.03 4.26
C SER A 30 -16.03 8.47 3.32
N PHE A 31 -16.08 7.15 3.14
CA PHE A 31 -17.14 6.50 2.35
C PHE A 31 -18.46 6.39 3.12
N ILE A 32 -18.43 6.27 4.45
CA ILE A 32 -19.62 6.37 5.29
C ILE A 32 -20.29 7.74 5.10
N ASP A 33 -19.49 8.82 5.10
CA ASP A 33 -19.99 10.18 4.89
C ASP A 33 -20.62 10.34 3.50
N ILE A 34 -19.99 9.78 2.46
CA ILE A 34 -20.52 9.80 1.08
C ILE A 34 -21.84 9.02 0.96
N HIS A 35 -21.98 7.93 1.70
CA HIS A 35 -23.16 7.07 1.69
C HIS A 35 -24.18 7.41 2.81
N ASN A 36 -24.17 8.64 3.32
CA ASN A 36 -25.12 9.14 4.32
C ASN A 36 -25.24 8.27 5.57
N GLY A 37 -24.14 7.66 6.03
CA GLY A 37 -24.13 6.79 7.20
C GLY A 37 -24.46 5.31 6.92
N GLU A 38 -24.75 4.93 5.67
CA GLU A 38 -25.06 3.53 5.34
C GLU A 38 -23.80 2.64 5.32
N GLU A 39 -23.58 1.90 6.41
CA GLU A 39 -22.38 1.07 6.59
C GLU A 39 -22.18 0.01 5.49
N TYR A 40 -23.24 -0.71 5.12
CA TYR A 40 -23.14 -1.77 4.11
C TYR A 40 -22.76 -1.20 2.73
N SER A 41 -23.42 -0.10 2.34
CA SER A 41 -23.15 0.60 1.09
C SER A 41 -21.72 1.14 1.06
N ALA A 42 -21.26 1.71 2.18
CA ALA A 42 -19.88 2.21 2.31
C ALA A 42 -18.85 1.08 2.25
N GLN A 43 -19.04 -0.02 2.97
CA GLN A 43 -18.10 -1.16 2.93
C GLN A 43 -18.01 -1.74 1.52
N PHE A 44 -19.14 -1.91 0.84
CA PHE A 44 -19.17 -2.36 -0.55
C PHE A 44 -18.46 -1.38 -1.49
N ALA A 45 -18.64 -0.07 -1.30
CA ALA A 45 -17.97 0.94 -2.10
C ALA A 45 -16.46 0.97 -1.87
N VAL A 46 -16.00 0.86 -0.62
CA VAL A 46 -14.57 0.78 -0.27
C VAL A 46 -13.93 -0.48 -0.85
N ASP A 47 -14.60 -1.63 -0.77
CA ASP A 47 -14.10 -2.86 -1.36
C ASP A 47 -13.91 -2.73 -2.88
N ASN A 48 -14.92 -2.21 -3.59
CA ASN A 48 -14.80 -1.93 -5.02
C ASN A 48 -13.70 -0.91 -5.33
N TYR A 49 -13.53 0.09 -4.46
CA TYR A 49 -12.48 1.09 -4.60
C TYR A 49 -11.09 0.46 -4.52
N LEU A 50 -10.83 -0.35 -3.49
CA LEU A 50 -9.55 -1.07 -3.32
C LEU A 50 -9.26 -2.00 -4.51
N ASN A 51 -10.26 -2.76 -4.97
CA ASN A 51 -10.15 -3.59 -6.16
C ASN A 51 -9.77 -2.76 -7.39
N ALA A 52 -10.46 -1.63 -7.62
CA ALA A 52 -10.17 -0.76 -8.76
C ALA A 52 -8.77 -0.13 -8.71
N ILE A 53 -8.28 0.23 -7.52
CA ILE A 53 -6.90 0.70 -7.35
C ILE A 53 -5.91 -0.42 -7.66
N PHE A 54 -6.10 -1.61 -7.11
CA PHE A 54 -5.24 -2.77 -7.38
C PHE A 54 -5.17 -3.08 -8.88
N GLU A 55 -6.31 -3.12 -9.58
CA GLU A 55 -6.36 -3.41 -11.01
C GLU A 55 -5.58 -2.37 -11.84
N GLN A 56 -5.61 -1.10 -11.44
CA GLN A 56 -4.80 -0.05 -12.05
C GLN A 56 -3.30 -0.23 -11.77
N VAL A 57 -2.93 -0.58 -10.53
CA VAL A 57 -1.53 -0.92 -10.19
C VAL A 57 -1.05 -2.11 -11.00
N ARG A 58 -1.85 -3.18 -11.11
CA ARG A 58 -1.53 -4.36 -11.91
C ARG A 58 -1.32 -4.00 -13.38
N ALA A 59 -2.21 -3.21 -13.97
CA ALA A 59 -2.07 -2.75 -15.35
C ALA A 59 -0.78 -1.96 -15.59
N ILE A 60 -0.31 -1.18 -14.61
CA ILE A 60 0.98 -0.46 -14.69
C ILE A 60 2.14 -1.46 -14.77
N TYR A 61 2.14 -2.53 -13.98
CA TYR A 61 3.22 -3.52 -13.99
C TYR A 61 3.15 -4.47 -15.19
N GLU A 62 1.95 -4.80 -15.69
CA GLU A 62 1.77 -5.65 -16.87
C GLU A 62 2.16 -4.93 -18.18
N ASN A 63 1.86 -3.63 -18.28
CA ASN A 63 2.06 -2.86 -19.52
C ASN A 63 3.46 -2.23 -19.63
N ASN A 64 4.23 -2.22 -18.54
CA ASN A 64 5.58 -1.69 -18.55
C ASN A 64 6.60 -2.82 -18.46
N THR A 65 7.54 -2.87 -19.39
CA THR A 65 8.78 -3.66 -19.25
C THR A 65 9.69 -2.94 -18.24
N ILE A 66 9.24 -2.76 -17.00
CA ILE A 66 9.97 -2.03 -15.96
C ILE A 66 11.33 -2.70 -15.69
N PHE A 67 11.42 -4.00 -15.95
CA PHE A 67 12.61 -4.80 -15.79
C PHE A 67 12.99 -5.41 -17.14
N GLU A 68 14.16 -5.05 -17.65
CA GLU A 68 14.73 -5.66 -18.85
C GLU A 68 14.93 -7.17 -18.58
N ASN A 69 13.94 -7.97 -18.98
CA ASN A 69 13.84 -9.44 -18.92
C ASN A 69 13.18 -10.10 -17.71
N GLU A 70 12.49 -9.37 -16.83
CA GLU A 70 11.69 -9.97 -15.74
C GLU A 70 10.21 -9.59 -15.87
N ILE A 71 9.33 -10.59 -15.78
CA ILE A 71 7.88 -10.39 -15.76
C ILE A 71 7.45 -10.36 -14.30
N ILE A 72 6.91 -9.24 -13.84
CA ILE A 72 6.27 -9.14 -12.53
C ILE A 72 4.78 -9.34 -12.71
N SER A 73 4.23 -10.30 -12.00
CA SER A 73 2.79 -10.55 -11.92
C SER A 73 2.30 -10.22 -10.52
N LEU A 74 1.33 -9.33 -10.43
CA LEU A 74 0.69 -8.98 -9.16
C LEU A 74 -0.59 -9.78 -8.99
N ASN A 75 -0.77 -10.36 -7.82
CA ASN A 75 -1.96 -11.10 -7.44
C ASN A 75 -2.62 -10.44 -6.22
N LEU A 76 -3.94 -10.26 -6.25
CA LEU A 76 -4.68 -9.73 -5.10
C LEU A 76 -5.11 -10.90 -4.23
N ILE A 77 -4.58 -10.97 -3.01
CA ILE A 77 -4.98 -12.01 -2.05
C ILE A 77 -6.29 -11.67 -1.37
N ALA A 78 -6.41 -10.43 -0.89
CA ALA A 78 -7.61 -9.95 -0.25
C ALA A 78 -7.64 -8.42 -0.17
N THR A 79 -8.83 -7.92 0.11
CA THR A 79 -9.07 -6.58 0.65
C THR A 79 -9.32 -6.70 2.16
N PHE A 80 -8.82 -5.74 2.94
CA PHE A 80 -9.05 -5.65 4.37
C PHE A 80 -9.51 -4.24 4.72
N ILE A 81 -10.68 -4.10 5.34
CA ILE A 81 -11.27 -2.80 5.68
C ILE A 81 -11.27 -2.65 7.20
N VAL A 82 -10.54 -1.66 7.69
CA VAL A 82 -10.52 -1.34 9.12
C VAL A 82 -11.76 -0.52 9.47
N ILE A 83 -12.81 -1.19 9.96
CA ILE A 83 -14.10 -0.55 10.26
C ILE A 83 -14.15 0.13 11.63
N ARG A 84 -13.23 -0.18 12.54
CA ARG A 84 -13.22 0.37 13.90
C ARG A 84 -12.06 1.35 14.06
N GLU A 85 -12.34 2.53 14.60
CA GLU A 85 -11.35 3.58 14.84
C GLU A 85 -10.16 3.09 15.68
N GLN A 86 -10.42 2.30 16.72
CA GLN A 86 -9.38 1.76 17.60
C GLN A 86 -8.43 0.74 16.95
N ASP A 87 -8.85 0.14 15.83
CA ASP A 87 -7.99 -0.77 15.06
C ASP A 87 -7.24 -0.04 13.95
N CYS A 88 -7.48 1.27 13.76
CA CYS A 88 -6.84 2.04 12.73
C CYS A 88 -5.32 2.06 12.94
N PRO A 89 -4.51 1.66 11.94
CA PRO A 89 -3.07 1.61 12.08
C PRO A 89 -2.47 2.98 12.41
N LEU A 90 -3.08 4.07 11.93
CA LEU A 90 -2.55 5.44 12.04
C LEU A 90 -3.13 6.25 13.22
N MET A 91 -4.18 5.77 13.88
CA MET A 91 -4.80 6.47 15.03
C MET A 91 -4.41 5.88 16.38
N GLN A 92 -3.55 4.85 16.38
CA GLN A 92 -3.21 4.11 17.58
C GLN A 92 -2.36 4.98 18.51
N ASN A 93 -2.97 5.50 19.59
CA ASN A 93 -2.38 6.33 20.66
C ASN A 93 -0.98 6.84 20.31
N TYR A 94 -0.90 7.81 19.39
CA TYR A 94 0.31 8.60 19.26
C TYR A 94 0.57 9.17 20.65
N PRO A 95 1.64 8.79 21.35
CA PRO A 95 2.12 9.60 22.43
C PRO A 95 2.60 10.85 21.70
N SER A 96 1.76 11.89 21.66
CA SER A 96 2.16 13.21 21.17
C SER A 96 3.19 13.78 22.15
N GLU A 97 4.39 13.22 22.16
CA GLU A 97 5.53 13.94 22.68
C GLU A 97 5.84 15.05 21.68
N ASN A 98 5.18 16.19 21.91
CA ASN A 98 5.41 17.51 21.30
C ASN A 98 4.46 17.98 20.17
N SER A 99 3.15 17.70 20.25
CA SER A 99 2.16 18.50 19.51
C SER A 99 1.47 19.47 20.46
N THR A 100 2.06 20.65 20.63
CA THR A 100 1.34 21.80 21.19
C THR A 100 0.17 22.16 20.27
N ASN A 101 -1.01 22.32 20.87
CA ASN A 101 -2.26 22.83 20.29
C ASN A 101 -3.11 21.81 19.53
N PHE A 102 -3.89 21.05 20.28
CA PHE A 102 -5.13 20.48 19.79
C PHE A 102 -6.17 21.62 19.74
N ASP A 103 -6.18 22.36 18.64
CA ASP A 103 -7.21 23.36 18.38
C ASP A 103 -8.54 22.64 18.08
N ASN A 104 -9.61 23.05 18.78
CA ASN A 104 -10.99 22.65 18.53
C ASN A 104 -11.47 23.18 17.16
N SER A 105 -10.93 22.68 16.05
CA SER A 105 -11.49 22.91 14.72
C SER A 105 -12.26 21.70 14.25
N THR A 106 -13.55 21.92 13.97
CA THR A 106 -14.51 20.99 13.34
C THR A 106 -14.20 20.72 11.86
N SER A 107 -12.93 20.46 11.54
CA SER A 107 -12.42 20.04 10.24
C SER A 107 -11.11 19.29 10.51
N MET A 108 -11.19 17.97 10.57
CA MET A 108 -10.04 17.11 10.86
C MET A 108 -9.18 17.01 9.59
N GLU A 109 -8.31 17.98 9.36
CA GLU A 109 -7.19 17.80 8.42
C GLU A 109 -6.14 16.96 9.17
N LEU A 110 -6.41 15.65 9.21
CA LEU A 110 -5.56 14.66 9.86
C LEU A 110 -4.26 14.55 9.05
N SER A 111 -3.15 15.00 9.61
CA SER A 111 -1.82 14.87 9.00
C SER A 111 -0.89 14.06 9.90
N ILE A 112 0.06 13.37 9.27
CA ILE A 112 1.04 12.51 9.95
C ILE A 112 2.36 12.52 9.17
N ASP A 113 3.49 12.45 9.89
CA ASP A 113 4.79 12.27 9.22
C ASP A 113 4.82 10.91 8.51
N ALA A 114 5.22 10.90 7.25
CA ALA A 114 5.18 9.71 6.41
C ALA A 114 6.09 8.57 6.94
N LEU A 115 7.19 8.90 7.64
CA LEU A 115 8.09 7.92 8.26
C LEU A 115 7.46 7.29 9.50
N ASP A 116 6.76 8.08 10.29
CA ASP A 116 6.02 7.55 11.43
C ASP A 116 4.82 6.71 10.99
N ALA A 117 4.09 7.16 9.96
CA ALA A 117 2.94 6.44 9.40
C ALA A 117 3.33 5.02 8.96
N ILE A 118 4.44 4.90 8.21
CA ILE A 118 4.92 3.59 7.78
C ILE A 118 5.42 2.74 8.97
N HIS A 119 5.99 3.36 10.01
CA HIS A 119 6.41 2.65 11.22
C HIS A 119 5.20 2.07 11.97
N LEU A 120 4.14 2.85 12.15
CA LEU A 120 2.90 2.41 12.81
C LEU A 120 2.21 1.29 12.03
N ILE A 121 2.13 1.42 10.71
CA ILE A 121 1.57 0.38 9.84
C ILE A 121 2.36 -0.92 9.95
N HIS A 122 3.69 -0.84 9.96
CA HIS A 122 4.52 -2.03 10.11
C HIS A 122 4.27 -2.72 11.46
N GLN A 123 4.17 -1.96 12.55
CA GLN A 123 3.80 -2.52 13.86
C GLN A 123 2.39 -3.13 13.87
N TRP A 124 1.45 -2.51 13.17
CA TRP A 124 0.09 -3.01 13.03
C TRP A 124 0.06 -4.35 12.28
N ILE A 125 0.75 -4.47 11.14
CA ILE A 125 0.83 -5.75 10.41
C ILE A 125 1.42 -6.85 11.29
N LEU A 126 2.51 -6.55 12.01
CA LEU A 126 3.11 -7.51 12.94
C LEU A 126 2.17 -7.92 14.07
N ARG A 127 1.35 -6.99 14.58
CA ARG A 127 0.37 -7.27 15.63
C ARG A 127 -0.80 -8.11 15.13
N TYR A 128 -1.25 -7.87 13.91
CA TYR A 128 -2.42 -8.53 13.34
C TYR A 128 -2.08 -9.67 12.37
N SER A 129 -0.82 -10.10 12.30
CA SER A 129 -0.33 -11.07 11.30
C SER A 129 -1.07 -12.40 11.29
N GLU A 130 -1.63 -12.83 12.43
CA GLU A 130 -2.43 -14.07 12.52
C GLU A 130 -3.82 -13.94 11.89
N TRP A 131 -4.35 -12.72 11.76
CA TRP A 131 -5.67 -12.43 11.19
C TRP A 131 -5.61 -11.87 9.78
N LEU A 132 -4.43 -11.44 9.33
CA LEU A 132 -4.21 -11.03 7.96
C LEU A 132 -3.91 -12.27 7.09
N PRO A 133 -4.47 -12.37 5.89
CA PRO A 133 -4.11 -13.44 4.98
C PRO A 133 -2.63 -13.32 4.62
N PRO A 134 -1.92 -14.45 4.41
CA PRO A 134 -0.52 -14.42 3.98
C PRO A 134 -0.36 -13.57 2.70
N HIS A 135 0.62 -12.68 2.70
CA HIS A 135 0.88 -11.75 1.60
C HIS A 135 2.37 -11.37 1.58
N ASP A 136 2.85 -10.94 0.40
CA ASP A 136 4.21 -10.45 0.18
C ASP A 136 4.33 -8.94 0.40
N HIS A 137 3.23 -8.20 0.18
CA HIS A 137 3.18 -6.76 0.42
C HIS A 137 1.77 -6.27 0.76
N ALA A 138 1.65 -5.44 1.79
CA ALA A 138 0.41 -4.74 2.11
C ALA A 138 0.47 -3.29 1.60
N ILE A 139 -0.57 -2.85 0.90
CA ILE A 139 -0.74 -1.47 0.48
C ILE A 139 -1.87 -0.88 1.31
N ILE A 140 -1.54 0.06 2.20
CA ILE A 140 -2.50 0.73 3.09
C ILE A 140 -2.88 2.05 2.44
N ILE A 141 -4.17 2.23 2.18
CA ILE A 141 -4.74 3.47 1.66
C ILE A 141 -5.38 4.25 2.81
N THR A 142 -5.04 5.53 2.93
CA THR A 142 -5.46 6.41 4.03
C THR A 142 -5.93 7.77 3.54
N LYS A 143 -6.79 8.45 4.32
CA LYS A 143 -7.18 9.86 4.12
C LYS A 143 -6.31 10.84 4.92
N PHE A 144 -5.33 10.35 5.67
CA PHE A 144 -4.36 11.21 6.33
C PHE A 144 -3.44 11.88 5.31
N ASP A 145 -3.20 13.19 5.47
CA ASP A 145 -2.17 13.92 4.73
C ASP A 145 -0.78 13.47 5.21
N LEU A 146 -0.01 12.89 4.28
CA LEU A 146 1.31 12.36 4.58
C LEU A 146 2.36 13.47 4.42
N LEU A 147 2.88 13.96 5.54
CA LEU A 147 3.87 15.03 5.55
C LEU A 147 5.28 14.47 5.38
N THR A 148 6.12 15.20 4.63
CA THR A 148 7.57 15.00 4.71
C THR A 148 8.08 15.34 6.13
N PRO A 149 9.30 14.89 6.50
CA PRO A 149 9.96 15.31 7.74
C PRO A 149 10.21 16.83 7.86
N LYS A 150 10.00 17.59 6.78
CA LYS A 150 10.08 19.05 6.76
C LYS A 150 8.71 19.72 6.93
N GLY A 151 7.64 18.94 7.04
CA GLY A 151 6.26 19.40 7.17
C GLY A 151 5.57 19.71 5.84
N ASP A 152 6.18 19.38 4.69
CA ASP A 152 5.58 19.61 3.38
C ASP A 152 4.65 18.44 2.99
N SER A 153 3.39 18.70 2.63
CA SER A 153 2.38 17.75 2.09
C SER A 153 2.67 17.28 0.65
N SER A 154 3.93 17.36 0.21
CA SER A 154 4.33 16.94 -1.15
C SER A 154 4.49 15.43 -1.28
N THR A 155 4.42 14.70 -0.16
CA THR A 155 4.56 13.26 -0.10
C THR A 155 3.19 12.60 -0.09
N GLN A 156 2.72 12.15 -1.25
CA GLN A 156 1.39 11.53 -1.35
C GLN A 156 1.44 10.00 -1.09
N GLY A 157 2.61 9.46 -0.76
CA GLY A 157 2.85 8.05 -0.46
C GLY A 157 4.24 7.80 0.09
N MET A 158 4.40 6.71 0.84
CA MET A 158 5.67 6.27 1.43
C MET A 158 5.69 4.74 1.57
N ALA A 159 6.70 4.09 1.01
CA ALA A 159 7.00 2.68 1.25
C ALA A 159 8.11 2.50 2.27
N TYR A 160 8.00 1.47 3.11
CA TYR A 160 9.18 0.96 3.78
C TYR A 160 10.13 0.41 2.71
N VAL A 161 11.44 0.64 2.79
CA VAL A 161 12.42 0.11 1.83
C VAL A 161 13.35 -0.86 2.55
N GLY A 162 13.25 -2.17 2.28
CA GLY A 162 14.23 -3.17 2.75
C GLY A 162 13.72 -4.40 3.52
N ALA A 163 12.44 -4.79 3.42
CA ALA A 163 11.91 -5.98 4.12
C ALA A 163 11.33 -7.06 3.19
N MET A 164 11.70 -7.07 1.90
CA MET A 164 11.13 -8.01 0.92
C MET A 164 11.53 -9.48 1.11
N CYS A 165 12.29 -9.80 2.17
CA CYS A 165 12.71 -11.17 2.50
C CYS A 165 12.48 -11.53 3.98
N ARG A 166 11.65 -10.75 4.68
CA ARG A 166 11.13 -11.10 6.00
C ARG A 166 9.63 -11.28 5.84
N ASN A 167 9.16 -12.51 6.05
CA ASN A 167 7.76 -12.84 5.88
C ASN A 167 6.87 -11.84 6.62
N SER A 168 5.85 -11.30 5.94
CA SER A 168 4.81 -10.44 6.51
C SER A 168 5.26 -9.08 7.08
N GLU A 169 6.42 -8.56 6.70
CA GLU A 169 6.97 -7.27 7.20
C GLU A 169 6.88 -6.12 6.17
N SER A 170 6.30 -6.40 5.01
CA SER A 170 6.41 -5.57 3.81
C SER A 170 5.15 -4.72 3.60
N ALA A 171 5.28 -3.40 3.72
CA ALA A 171 4.15 -2.48 3.63
C ALA A 171 4.48 -1.17 2.90
N SER A 172 3.45 -0.53 2.35
CA SER A 172 3.44 0.86 1.89
C SER A 172 2.19 1.57 2.39
N VAL A 173 2.32 2.87 2.62
CA VAL A 173 1.21 3.76 2.94
C VAL A 173 1.02 4.75 1.79
N VAL A 174 -0.21 4.94 1.37
CA VAL A 174 -0.57 5.79 0.24
C VAL A 174 -1.73 6.68 0.65
N GLU A 175 -1.54 7.98 0.50
CA GLU A 175 -2.60 8.96 0.68
C GLU A 175 -3.59 8.86 -0.47
N ASP A 176 -4.88 8.82 -0.14
CA ASP A 176 -5.94 8.78 -1.11
C ASP A 176 -6.27 10.15 -1.68
N ILE A 177 -5.59 10.48 -2.78
CA ILE A 177 -5.85 11.67 -3.61
C ILE A 177 -6.84 11.39 -4.77
N GLY A 178 -7.31 10.14 -4.88
CA GLY A 178 -8.34 9.70 -5.80
C GLY A 178 -7.86 8.94 -7.04
N ALA A 179 -8.61 7.89 -7.37
CA ALA A 179 -8.59 7.19 -8.66
C ALA A 179 -7.18 6.81 -9.15
N MET A 180 -6.85 7.16 -10.40
CA MET A 180 -5.58 6.79 -11.05
C MET A 180 -4.36 7.40 -10.38
N ALA A 181 -4.51 8.55 -9.70
CA ALA A 181 -3.39 9.20 -9.03
C ALA A 181 -2.95 8.38 -7.81
N THR A 182 -3.90 7.91 -6.98
CA THR A 182 -3.65 6.95 -5.89
C THR A 182 -2.98 5.68 -6.42
N ALA A 183 -3.46 5.12 -7.54
CA ALA A 183 -2.87 3.93 -8.13
C ALA A 183 -1.44 4.14 -8.66
N MET A 184 -1.15 5.30 -9.25
CA MET A 184 0.19 5.66 -9.71
C MET A 184 1.18 5.80 -8.54
N ILE A 185 0.75 6.40 -7.44
CA ILE A 185 1.55 6.49 -6.22
C ILE A 185 1.78 5.10 -5.63
N ALA A 186 0.73 4.28 -5.48
CA ALA A 186 0.88 2.91 -5.00
C ALA A 186 1.86 2.09 -5.88
N ALA A 187 1.80 2.25 -7.20
CA ALA A 187 2.74 1.62 -8.11
C ALA A 187 4.18 2.16 -7.94
N HIS A 188 4.33 3.47 -7.70
CA HIS A 188 5.61 4.12 -7.40
C HIS A 188 6.23 3.60 -6.09
N GLU A 189 5.43 3.50 -5.04
CA GLU A 189 5.82 2.97 -3.73
C GLU A 189 6.19 1.48 -3.80
N LEU A 190 5.43 0.68 -4.57
CA LEU A 190 5.80 -0.69 -4.86
C LEU A 190 7.11 -0.78 -5.67
N ALA A 191 7.35 0.18 -6.58
CA ALA A 191 8.54 0.21 -7.42
C ALA A 191 9.82 0.59 -6.65
N HIS A 192 9.71 1.42 -5.60
CA HIS A 192 10.82 1.69 -4.68
C HIS A 192 11.39 0.42 -4.02
N ARG A 193 10.58 -0.65 -3.90
CA ARG A 193 11.05 -1.99 -3.48
C ARG A 193 11.91 -2.64 -4.55
N TYR A 194 11.46 -2.63 -5.80
CA TYR A 194 12.13 -3.29 -6.91
C TYR A 194 13.39 -2.58 -7.40
N PHE A 195 13.39 -1.24 -7.40
CA PHE A 195 14.55 -0.48 -7.85
C PHE A 195 15.78 -0.73 -6.95
N ARG A 196 15.58 -1.06 -5.67
CA ARG A 196 16.66 -1.43 -4.76
C ARG A 196 17.02 -2.92 -4.78
N LEU A 197 16.13 -3.80 -5.26
CA LEU A 197 16.42 -5.23 -5.53
C LEU A 197 17.51 -5.40 -6.62
N LEU A 198 17.58 -4.49 -7.60
CA LEU A 198 18.66 -4.50 -8.60
C LEU A 198 20.05 -4.13 -8.03
N ILE A 199 20.13 -3.45 -6.89
CA ILE A 199 21.41 -3.09 -6.24
C ILE A 199 21.81 -4.12 -5.18
N SER A 200 20.85 -4.81 -4.58
CA SER A 200 21.12 -5.88 -3.63
C SER A 200 20.35 -7.12 -4.04
N ARG A 201 21.02 -7.97 -4.83
CA ARG A 201 20.82 -9.43 -4.74
C ARG A 201 20.53 -9.76 -3.28
N CYS A 202 19.48 -10.53 -3.03
CA CYS A 202 19.29 -11.21 -1.75
C CYS A 202 20.54 -12.05 -1.47
N ILE A 203 21.59 -11.44 -0.91
CA ILE A 203 22.84 -12.11 -0.54
C ILE A 203 22.57 -12.70 0.84
N GLY A 204 22.22 -13.98 0.79
CA GLY A 204 22.00 -14.89 1.90
C GLY A 204 21.39 -16.17 1.36
#